data_AF-W1WLP3-F1
#
_entry.id   AF-W1WLP3-F1
#
_cell.length_a   1.000
_cell.length_b   1.000
_cell.length_c   1.000
_cell.angle_alpha   90.00
_cell.angle_beta   90.00
_cell.angle_gamma   90.00
#
_symmetry.space_group_name_H-M   'P 1'
#
loop_
_entity.id
_entity.type
_entity.pdbx_description
1 polymer ?
#
loop_
_entity_poly.entity_id
_entity_poly.type
_entity_poly.pdbx_seq_one_letter_code
_entity_poly.pdbx_strand_id
1 'polypeptide(L)'
;TSPTVKAVEVMRVPTDAKLRNNEQSQIISVANKAAMDAVNVNFKLHAPVPVTPMKGDVLDGFSYYQLQGTDKQGHHVGELLVINYSKNAIDQVIGMAKTVVAKGTDVKTAAENSSDSKSVEFYSKELAQEKLQNLKGNTIEGAKLAKDLKMINDKLPTQIMGAFDKMLATDKKSSPKS
;
A
#
# COMPACT_ATOMS: atom_id res chain seq x y z
N THR A 1 30.82 -9.48 -6.65
CA THR A 1 30.03 -9.02 -7.80
C THR A 1 28.62 -9.56 -7.65
N SER A 2 27.61 -8.69 -7.61
CA SER A 2 26.22 -9.10 -7.38
C SER A 2 25.71 -9.93 -8.57
N PRO A 3 25.01 -11.04 -8.35
CA PRO A 3 24.46 -11.83 -9.44
C PRO A 3 23.30 -11.07 -10.08
N THR A 4 23.29 -11.07 -11.42
CA THR A 4 22.31 -10.38 -12.23
C THR A 4 20.92 -10.96 -11.94
N VAL A 5 20.04 -10.19 -11.28
CA VAL A 5 18.63 -10.56 -11.15
C VAL A 5 17.98 -10.47 -12.53
N LYS A 6 17.40 -11.57 -13.00
CA LYS A 6 16.66 -11.65 -14.25
C LYS A 6 15.16 -11.53 -13.96
N ALA A 7 14.47 -10.65 -14.67
CA ALA A 7 13.01 -10.61 -14.68
C ALA A 7 12.48 -11.37 -15.91
N VAL A 8 11.56 -12.30 -15.69
CA VAL A 8 10.84 -13.04 -16.74
C VAL A 8 9.38 -12.64 -16.68
N GLU A 9 8.84 -12.10 -17.78
CA GLU A 9 7.42 -11.80 -17.90
C GLU A 9 6.63 -13.11 -17.94
N VAL A 10 5.79 -13.34 -16.93
CA VAL A 10 4.91 -14.51 -16.85
C VAL A 10 3.57 -14.21 -17.50
N MET A 11 3.04 -13.01 -17.24
CA MET A 11 1.76 -12.58 -17.82
C MET A 11 1.73 -11.06 -17.96
N ARG A 12 1.14 -10.59 -19.05
CA ARG A 12 0.87 -9.17 -19.27
C ARG A 12 -0.53 -8.99 -19.83
N VAL A 13 -1.28 -8.08 -19.23
CA VAL A 13 -2.51 -7.51 -19.79
C VAL A 13 -2.25 -6.04 -20.10
N PRO A 14 -2.19 -5.66 -21.39
CA PRO A 14 -1.95 -4.28 -21.80
C PRO A 14 -3.01 -3.29 -21.28
N THR A 15 -2.58 -2.05 -21.06
CA THR A 15 -3.47 -0.93 -20.72
C THR A 15 -4.38 -0.56 -21.88
N ASP A 16 -3.89 -0.62 -23.12
CA ASP A 16 -4.71 -0.43 -24.31
C ASP A 16 -5.55 -1.68 -24.59
N ALA A 17 -6.87 -1.53 -24.48
CA ALA A 17 -7.84 -2.59 -24.74
C ALA A 17 -7.73 -3.17 -26.17
N LYS A 18 -7.28 -2.38 -27.15
CA LYS A 18 -7.11 -2.83 -28.54
C LYS A 18 -5.97 -3.82 -28.71
N LEU A 19 -5.04 -3.86 -27.76
CA LEU A 19 -3.89 -4.77 -27.78
C LEU A 19 -4.16 -6.07 -27.01
N ARG A 20 -5.35 -6.23 -26.41
CA ARG A 20 -5.71 -7.40 -25.64
C ARG A 20 -6.30 -8.48 -26.55
N ASN A 21 -5.90 -9.72 -26.30
CA ASN A 21 -6.63 -10.89 -26.81
C ASN A 21 -7.86 -11.19 -25.93
N ASN A 22 -8.65 -12.18 -26.33
CA ASN A 22 -9.90 -12.54 -25.64
C ASN A 22 -9.66 -13.00 -24.20
N GLU A 23 -8.61 -13.79 -23.96
CA GLU A 23 -8.27 -14.31 -22.63
C GLU A 23 -7.85 -13.17 -21.69
N GLN A 24 -6.96 -12.28 -22.14
CA GLN A 24 -6.54 -11.08 -21.42
C GLN A 24 -7.74 -10.17 -21.09
N SER A 25 -8.68 -10.05 -22.03
CA SER A 25 -9.91 -9.27 -21.84
C SER A 25 -10.85 -9.89 -20.81
N GLN A 26 -10.95 -11.22 -20.78
CA GLN A 26 -11.72 -11.93 -19.75
C GLN A 26 -11.08 -11.80 -18.37
N ILE A 27 -9.77 -12.00 -18.26
CA ILE A 27 -9.03 -11.90 -17.01
C ILE A 27 -9.22 -10.51 -16.39
N ILE A 28 -9.02 -9.44 -17.16
CA ILE A 28 -9.17 -8.08 -16.64
C ILE A 28 -10.61 -7.73 -16.31
N SER A 29 -11.59 -8.25 -17.07
CA SER A 29 -13.00 -8.05 -16.78
C SER A 29 -13.41 -8.68 -15.43
N VAL A 30 -12.96 -9.91 -15.16
CA VAL A 30 -13.19 -10.59 -13.87
C VAL A 30 -12.50 -9.83 -12.73
N ALA A 31 -11.25 -9.42 -12.93
CA ALA A 31 -10.50 -8.65 -11.94
C ALA A 31 -11.18 -7.30 -11.63
N ASN A 32 -11.65 -6.59 -12.66
CA ASN A 32 -12.38 -5.32 -12.49
C ASN A 32 -13.69 -5.52 -11.74
N LYS A 33 -14.44 -6.57 -12.05
CA LYS A 33 -15.67 -6.89 -11.31
C LYS A 33 -15.37 -7.13 -9.82
N ALA A 34 -14.39 -7.98 -9.52
CA ALA A 34 -14.02 -8.29 -8.14
C ALA A 34 -13.51 -7.05 -7.38
N ALA A 35 -12.67 -6.23 -8.01
CA ALA A 35 -12.16 -5.00 -7.42
C ALA A 35 -13.29 -3.98 -7.16
N MET A 36 -14.19 -3.79 -8.11
CA MET A 36 -15.34 -2.88 -7.96
C MET A 36 -16.27 -3.36 -6.84
N ASP A 37 -16.57 -4.67 -6.78
CA ASP A 37 -17.41 -5.25 -5.73
C ASP A 37 -16.75 -5.05 -4.35
N ALA A 38 -15.44 -5.28 -4.22
CA ALA A 38 -14.69 -5.08 -2.97
C ALA A 38 -14.68 -3.61 -2.52
N VAL A 39 -14.41 -2.67 -3.43
CA VAL A 39 -14.40 -1.23 -3.12
C VAL A 39 -15.79 -0.77 -2.66
N ASN A 40 -16.84 -1.15 -3.38
CA ASN A 40 -18.21 -0.78 -3.05
C ASN A 40 -18.67 -1.37 -1.71
N VAL A 41 -18.32 -2.62 -1.42
CA VAL A 41 -18.59 -3.25 -0.11
C VAL A 41 -17.86 -2.51 1.00
N ASN A 42 -16.57 -2.20 0.81
CA ASN A 42 -15.77 -1.50 1.82
C ASN A 42 -16.34 -0.12 2.15
N PHE A 43 -16.70 0.67 1.12
CA PHE A 43 -17.34 1.97 1.35
C PHE A 43 -18.73 1.83 1.97
N LYS A 44 -19.54 0.84 1.58
CA LYS A 44 -20.85 0.60 2.19
C LYS A 44 -20.75 0.25 3.68
N LEU A 45 -19.74 -0.51 4.07
CA LEU A 45 -19.53 -0.95 5.45
C LEU A 45 -18.92 0.12 6.35
N HIS A 46 -17.98 0.91 5.81
CA HIS A 46 -17.11 1.76 6.63
C HIS A 46 -17.30 3.26 6.40
N ALA A 47 -17.98 3.69 5.33
CA ALA A 47 -18.25 5.12 5.16
C ALA A 47 -19.33 5.58 6.15
N PRO A 48 -19.11 6.69 6.87
CA PRO A 48 -20.10 7.23 7.80
C PRO A 48 -21.32 7.84 7.09
N VAL A 49 -21.23 8.03 5.77
CA VAL A 49 -22.29 8.60 4.93
C VAL A 49 -22.42 7.79 3.64
N PRO A 50 -23.64 7.71 3.06
CA PRO A 50 -23.82 7.06 1.78
C PRO A 50 -22.98 7.74 0.68
N VAL A 51 -22.19 6.92 -0.03
CA VAL A 51 -21.45 7.32 -1.22
C VAL A 51 -22.03 6.64 -2.46
N THR A 52 -21.93 7.31 -3.60
CA THR A 52 -22.32 6.71 -4.88
C THR A 52 -21.41 5.51 -5.17
N PRO A 53 -21.95 4.33 -5.51
CA PRO A 53 -21.15 3.18 -5.90
C PRO A 53 -20.27 3.49 -7.11
N MET A 54 -19.08 2.93 -7.09
CA MET A 54 -18.08 3.03 -8.15
C MET A 54 -18.60 2.32 -9.41
N LYS A 55 -18.27 2.87 -10.57
CA LYS A 55 -18.65 2.31 -11.88
C LYS A 55 -17.47 2.24 -12.84
N GLY A 56 -17.57 1.35 -13.80
CA GLY A 56 -16.56 1.14 -14.85
C GLY A 56 -15.39 0.31 -14.35
N ASP A 57 -14.25 0.46 -15.02
CA ASP A 57 -13.05 -0.33 -14.75
C ASP A 57 -12.20 0.27 -13.64
N VAL A 58 -11.75 -0.57 -12.71
CA VAL A 58 -10.80 -0.21 -11.64
C VAL A 58 -9.36 -0.27 -12.13
N LEU A 59 -9.08 -1.23 -13.00
CA LEU A 59 -7.79 -1.60 -13.55
C LEU A 59 -7.81 -1.40 -15.07
N ASP A 60 -6.76 -0.77 -15.58
CA ASP A 60 -6.49 -0.68 -17.02
C ASP A 60 -5.61 -1.84 -17.50
N GLY A 61 -4.80 -2.44 -16.63
CA GLY A 61 -3.96 -3.57 -17.01
C GLY A 61 -3.04 -3.99 -15.88
N PHE A 62 -2.30 -5.08 -16.07
CA PHE A 62 -1.31 -5.52 -15.10
C PHE A 62 -0.20 -6.32 -15.77
N SER A 63 0.89 -6.54 -15.05
CA SER A 63 1.98 -7.40 -15.49
C SER A 63 2.56 -8.14 -14.30
N TYR A 64 2.79 -9.43 -14.50
CA TYR A 64 3.33 -10.34 -13.50
C TYR A 64 4.68 -10.86 -13.99
N TYR A 65 5.71 -10.63 -13.19
CA TYR A 65 7.07 -11.02 -13.47
C TYR A 65 7.58 -11.97 -12.38
N GLN A 66 8.27 -13.01 -12.81
CA GLN A 66 9.10 -13.81 -11.92
C GLN A 66 10.52 -13.25 -11.94
N LEU A 67 11.02 -12.88 -10.77
CA LEU A 67 12.39 -12.43 -10.55
C LEU A 67 13.22 -13.64 -10.15
N GLN A 68 14.36 -13.84 -10.81
CA GLN A 68 15.26 -14.95 -10.54
C GLN A 68 16.67 -14.42 -10.32
N GLY A 69 17.32 -14.88 -9.25
CA GLY A 69 18.70 -14.54 -8.96
C GLY A 69 19.43 -15.73 -8.34
N THR A 70 20.75 -15.80 -8.50
CA THR A 70 21.55 -16.86 -7.90
C THR A 70 22.75 -16.25 -7.21
N ASP A 71 22.84 -16.31 -5.89
CA ASP A 71 23.97 -15.79 -5.12
C ASP A 71 24.74 -16.92 -4.40
N LYS A 72 25.63 -16.54 -3.47
CA LYS A 72 26.40 -17.50 -2.65
C LYS A 72 25.52 -18.38 -1.75
N GLN A 73 24.26 -17.99 -1.53
CA GLN A 73 23.28 -18.68 -0.69
C GLN A 73 22.35 -19.59 -1.50
N GLY A 74 22.40 -19.54 -2.85
CA GLY A 74 21.63 -20.42 -3.73
C GLY A 74 20.80 -19.68 -4.76
N HIS A 75 19.86 -20.40 -5.38
CA HIS A 75 18.89 -19.85 -6.33
C HIS A 75 17.68 -19.29 -5.59
N HIS A 76 17.31 -18.06 -5.91
CA HIS A 76 16.22 -17.31 -5.30
C HIS A 76 15.20 -16.91 -6.35
N VAL A 77 13.93 -17.04 -5.99
CA VAL A 77 12.80 -16.62 -6.82
C VAL A 77 11.98 -15.59 -6.05
N GLY A 78 11.63 -14.51 -6.73
CA GLY A 78 10.71 -13.48 -6.26
C GLY A 78 9.61 -13.23 -7.28
N GLU A 79 8.55 -12.58 -6.84
CA GLU A 79 7.37 -12.28 -7.65
C GLU A 79 7.13 -10.77 -7.65
N LEU A 80 6.92 -10.18 -8.83
CA LEU A 80 6.61 -8.76 -9.01
C LEU A 80 5.30 -8.63 -9.78
N LEU A 81 4.28 -8.08 -9.11
CA LEU A 81 3.01 -7.71 -9.72
C LEU A 81 2.95 -6.18 -9.89
N VAL A 82 2.80 -5.74 -11.14
CA VAL A 82 2.58 -4.33 -11.51
C VAL A 82 1.13 -4.16 -11.90
N ILE A 83 0.42 -3.28 -11.20
CA ILE A 83 -1.01 -3.01 -11.44
C ILE A 83 -1.17 -1.59 -11.97
N ASN A 84 -1.87 -1.43 -13.09
CA ASN A 84 -2.21 -0.13 -13.66
C ASN A 84 -3.66 0.18 -13.31
N TYR A 85 -3.87 1.14 -12.41
CA TYR A 85 -5.20 1.63 -12.05
C TYR A 85 -5.74 2.58 -13.11
N SER A 86 -7.04 2.50 -13.38
CA SER A 86 -7.67 3.44 -14.30
C SER A 86 -7.71 4.84 -13.70
N LYS A 87 -7.49 5.86 -14.54
CA LYS A 87 -7.60 7.25 -14.09
C LYS A 87 -9.01 7.54 -13.54
N ASN A 88 -10.03 6.99 -14.21
CA ASN A 88 -11.43 7.13 -13.81
C ASN A 88 -11.69 6.54 -12.41
N ALA A 89 -11.04 5.42 -12.09
CA ALA A 89 -11.13 4.81 -10.77
C ALA A 89 -10.55 5.70 -9.68
N ILE A 90 -9.36 6.25 -9.92
CA ILE A 90 -8.68 7.18 -9.02
C ILE A 90 -9.55 8.42 -8.79
N ASP A 91 -10.07 9.02 -9.88
CA ASP A 91 -10.92 10.21 -9.81
C ASP A 91 -12.19 9.95 -9.00
N GLN A 92 -12.84 8.79 -9.19
CA GLN A 92 -14.03 8.39 -8.44
C GLN A 92 -13.74 8.20 -6.95
N VAL A 93 -12.66 7.48 -6.58
CA VAL A 93 -12.29 7.28 -5.17
C VAL A 93 -11.98 8.62 -4.50
N ILE A 94 -11.29 9.53 -5.19
CA ILE A 94 -11.05 10.90 -4.70
C ILE A 94 -12.38 11.63 -4.50
N GLY A 95 -13.32 11.54 -5.44
CA GLY A 95 -14.65 12.14 -5.33
C GLY A 95 -15.47 11.58 -4.17
N MET A 96 -15.42 10.27 -3.95
CA MET A 96 -16.06 9.61 -2.81
C MET A 96 -15.44 10.07 -1.50
N ALA A 97 -14.12 10.10 -1.37
CA ALA A 97 -13.43 10.58 -0.17
C ALA A 97 -13.79 12.04 0.13
N LYS A 98 -13.81 12.92 -0.89
CA LYS A 98 -14.29 14.30 -0.75
C LYS A 98 -15.73 14.37 -0.25
N THR A 99 -16.62 13.52 -0.78
CA THR A 99 -18.03 13.47 -0.34
C THR A 99 -18.14 13.00 1.10
N VAL A 100 -17.39 11.96 1.48
CA VAL A 100 -17.38 11.41 2.84
C VAL A 100 -16.98 12.46 3.84
N VAL A 101 -15.95 13.24 3.54
CA VAL A 101 -15.50 14.26 4.46
C VAL A 101 -16.36 15.53 4.36
N ALA A 102 -16.85 15.97 3.21
CA ALA A 102 -17.75 17.12 3.15
C ALA A 102 -19.02 16.86 3.97
N LYS A 103 -19.70 15.74 3.73
CA LYS A 103 -20.89 15.37 4.49
C LYS A 103 -20.56 14.92 5.91
N GLY A 104 -19.40 14.30 6.13
CA GLY A 104 -18.90 13.96 7.45
C GLY A 104 -18.59 15.19 8.28
N THR A 105 -18.11 16.26 7.66
CA THR A 105 -17.96 17.60 8.24
C THR A 105 -19.33 18.22 8.43
N ASP A 106 -20.33 18.07 7.56
CA ASP A 106 -21.68 18.59 7.83
C ASP A 106 -22.32 17.88 9.03
N VAL A 107 -22.18 16.55 9.13
CA VAL A 107 -22.62 15.75 10.28
C VAL A 107 -21.82 16.09 11.53
N LYS A 108 -20.51 16.33 11.40
CA LYS A 108 -19.67 16.81 12.51
C LYS A 108 -20.04 18.22 12.89
N THR A 109 -20.21 19.19 12.01
CA THR A 109 -20.64 20.58 12.28
C THR A 109 -22.01 20.61 12.96
N ALA A 110 -22.93 19.72 12.55
CA ALA A 110 -24.20 19.52 13.24
C ALA A 110 -24.02 18.91 14.66
N ALA A 111 -22.94 18.16 14.91
CA ALA A 111 -22.55 17.60 16.20
C ALA A 111 -21.50 18.44 16.97
N GLU A 112 -20.79 19.38 16.33
CA GLU A 112 -19.67 20.21 16.77
C GLU A 112 -20.18 21.53 17.39
N ASN A 113 -21.42 21.50 17.87
CA ASN A 113 -21.72 22.01 19.22
C ASN A 113 -21.00 21.19 20.32
N SER A 114 -20.15 20.22 19.96
CA SER A 114 -19.16 19.59 20.83
C SER A 114 -17.82 19.31 20.12
N SER A 115 -16.86 20.21 20.40
CA SER A 115 -15.39 20.03 20.47
C SER A 115 -14.56 19.48 19.30
N ASP A 116 -13.74 20.39 18.75
CA ASP A 116 -12.33 20.30 18.34
C ASP A 116 -11.77 18.94 17.88
N SER A 117 -11.82 18.67 16.57
CA SER A 117 -10.83 17.79 15.93
C SER A 117 -10.17 18.50 14.75
N LYS A 118 -8.84 18.64 14.80
CA LYS A 118 -8.03 19.21 13.71
C LYS A 118 -8.34 18.49 12.40
N SER A 119 -8.68 19.27 11.38
CA SER A 119 -8.92 18.80 10.02
C SER A 119 -7.71 18.06 9.48
N VAL A 120 -7.93 16.86 8.94
CA VAL A 120 -6.94 16.15 8.15
C VAL A 120 -6.88 16.86 6.79
N GLU A 121 -5.73 17.44 6.43
CA GLU A 121 -5.53 17.98 5.08
C GLU A 121 -5.69 16.86 4.05
N PHE A 122 -6.63 17.04 3.13
CA PHE A 122 -6.83 16.09 2.04
C PHE A 122 -5.67 16.12 1.06
N TYR A 123 -5.40 14.96 0.48
CA TYR A 123 -4.53 14.84 -0.68
C TYR A 123 -5.09 15.65 -1.87
N SER A 124 -4.35 16.66 -2.33
CA SER A 124 -4.56 17.34 -3.62
C SER A 124 -3.32 17.18 -4.49
N LYS A 125 -3.47 17.32 -5.81
CA LYS A 125 -2.34 17.23 -6.74
C LYS A 125 -1.33 18.33 -6.43
N GLU A 126 -1.82 19.51 -6.09
CA GLU A 126 -1.04 20.69 -5.73
C GLU A 126 -0.28 20.44 -4.42
N LEU A 127 -0.92 19.88 -3.40
CA LEU A 127 -0.29 19.53 -2.13
C LEU A 127 0.73 18.39 -2.29
N ALA A 128 0.45 17.42 -3.16
CA ALA A 128 1.38 16.34 -3.48
C ALA A 128 2.60 16.88 -4.24
N GLN A 129 2.39 17.77 -5.23
CA GLN A 129 3.47 18.42 -5.97
C GLN A 129 4.29 19.32 -5.07
N GLU A 130 3.66 20.11 -4.21
CA GLU A 130 4.32 20.94 -3.20
C GLU A 130 5.14 20.07 -2.25
N LYS A 131 4.58 18.99 -1.71
CA LYS A 131 5.33 18.06 -0.85
C LYS A 131 6.49 17.40 -1.60
N LEU A 132 6.30 16.98 -2.86
CA LEU A 132 7.38 16.40 -3.68
C LEU A 132 8.48 17.40 -4.00
N GLN A 133 8.14 18.66 -4.27
CA GLN A 133 9.10 19.74 -4.50
C GLN A 133 9.87 20.12 -3.21
N ASN A 134 9.19 20.04 -2.07
CA ASN A 134 9.76 20.35 -0.76
C ASN A 134 10.46 19.16 -0.09
N LEU A 135 10.33 17.95 -0.64
CA LEU A 135 11.14 16.81 -0.23
C LEU A 135 12.58 17.07 -0.65
N LYS A 136 13.43 17.33 0.35
CA LYS A 136 14.87 17.34 0.13
C LYS A 136 15.27 15.98 -0.43
N GLY A 137 15.76 15.96 -1.66
CA GLY A 137 16.37 14.78 -2.25
C GLY A 137 17.51 14.33 -1.36
N ASN A 138 17.31 13.24 -0.63
CA ASN A 138 18.41 12.54 0.02
C ASN A 138 19.01 11.61 -1.03
N THR A 139 20.20 11.94 -1.51
CA THR A 139 21.05 10.92 -2.11
C THR A 139 21.33 9.91 -1.01
N ILE A 140 20.78 8.70 -1.14
CA ILE A 140 21.21 7.59 -0.30
C ILE A 140 22.60 7.22 -0.78
N GLU A 141 23.61 7.94 -0.32
CA GLU A 141 24.99 7.52 -0.48
C GLU A 141 25.10 6.14 0.18
N GLY A 142 25.38 5.11 -0.62
CA GLY A 142 25.39 3.72 -0.17
C GLY A 142 26.27 3.49 1.08
N ALA A 143 27.29 4.33 1.27
CA ALA A 143 28.13 4.34 2.47
C ALA A 143 27.39 4.73 3.76
N LYS A 144 26.46 5.69 3.70
CA LYS A 144 25.66 6.12 4.85
C LYS A 144 24.59 5.08 5.20
N LEU A 145 23.93 4.51 4.18
CA LEU A 145 22.98 3.42 4.38
C LEU A 145 23.64 2.15 4.93
N ALA A 146 24.83 1.80 4.46
CA ALA A 146 25.58 0.65 4.97
C ALA A 146 25.93 0.82 6.46
N LYS A 147 26.28 2.04 6.90
CA LYS A 147 26.55 2.34 8.31
C LYS A 147 25.29 2.21 9.17
N ASP A 148 24.17 2.73 8.70
CA ASP A 148 22.89 2.68 9.43
C ASP A 148 22.35 1.25 9.50
N LEU A 149 22.41 0.49 8.39
CA LEU A 149 22.05 -0.94 8.36
C LEU A 149 22.94 -1.77 9.28
N LYS A 150 24.26 -1.52 9.27
CA LYS A 150 25.18 -2.21 10.18
C LYS A 150 24.84 -1.91 11.64
N MET A 151 24.54 -0.66 11.98
CA MET A 151 24.17 -0.30 13.35
C MET A 151 22.87 -0.97 13.81
N ILE A 152 21.88 -1.11 12.91
CA ILE A 152 20.63 -1.82 13.20
C ILE A 152 20.90 -3.31 13.41
N ASN A 153 21.66 -3.94 12.51
CA ASN A 153 22.01 -5.36 12.61
C ASN A 153 22.85 -5.67 13.84
N ASP A 154 23.76 -4.79 14.25
CA ASP A 154 24.58 -4.94 15.45
C ASP A 154 23.72 -4.85 16.74
N LYS A 155 22.61 -4.09 16.71
CA LYS A 155 21.72 -3.87 17.87
C LYS A 155 20.58 -4.88 17.99
N LEU A 156 20.19 -5.50 16.87
CA LEU A 156 19.09 -6.46 16.78
C LEU A 156 19.23 -7.63 17.76
N PRO A 157 20.39 -8.31 17.87
CA PRO A 157 20.55 -9.42 18.81
C PRO A 157 20.31 -9.01 20.26
N THR A 158 20.88 -7.89 20.70
CA THR A 158 20.72 -7.38 22.07
C THR A 158 19.29 -6.95 22.36
N GLN A 159 18.59 -6.38 21.38
CA GLN A 159 17.18 -5.99 21.53
C GLN A 159 16.28 -7.22 21.62
N ILE A 160 16.52 -8.26 20.80
CA ILE A 160 15.79 -9.52 20.86
C ILE A 160 16.04 -10.21 22.20
N MET A 161 17.29 -10.33 22.64
CA MET A 161 17.63 -10.94 23.93
C MET A 161 17.03 -10.15 25.11
N GLY A 162 17.12 -8.83 25.10
CA GLY A 162 16.51 -8.00 26.14
C GLY A 162 14.98 -8.08 26.17
N ALA A 163 14.32 -8.32 25.03
CA ALA A 163 12.88 -8.59 24.98
C ALA A 163 12.55 -9.97 25.57
N PHE A 164 13.34 -11.00 25.25
CA PHE A 164 13.21 -12.35 25.83
C PHE A 164 13.44 -12.35 27.35
N ASP A 165 14.48 -11.68 27.84
CA ASP A 165 14.76 -11.57 29.28
C ASP A 165 13.63 -10.85 30.02
N LYS A 166 13.06 -9.80 29.43
CA LYS A 166 11.87 -9.13 29.98
C LYS A 166 10.68 -10.06 30.01
N MET A 167 10.41 -10.80 28.93
CA MET A 167 9.31 -11.75 28.84
C MET A 167 9.43 -12.85 29.93
N LEU A 168 10.63 -13.43 30.08
CA LEU A 168 10.95 -14.42 31.11
C LEU A 168 10.83 -13.85 32.54
N ALA A 169 11.18 -12.58 32.75
CA ALA A 169 11.02 -11.91 34.03
C ALA A 169 9.54 -11.64 34.39
N THR A 170 8.69 -11.35 33.40
CA THR A 170 7.23 -11.28 33.59
C THR A 170 6.61 -12.64 33.92
N ASP A 171 7.06 -13.72 33.28
CA ASP A 171 6.59 -15.09 33.57
C ASP A 171 6.98 -15.56 34.99
N LYS A 172 8.15 -15.15 35.49
CA LYS A 172 8.53 -15.40 36.89
C LYS A 172 7.69 -14.62 37.90
N LYS A 173 7.10 -13.48 37.53
CA LYS A 173 6.20 -12.70 38.40
C LYS A 173 4.76 -13.20 38.39
N SER A 174 4.33 -13.91 37.35
CA SER A 174 2.97 -14.46 37.21
C SER A 174 2.80 -15.87 37.78
N SER A 175 3.90 -16.55 38.16
CA SER A 175 3.84 -17.83 38.85
C SER A 175 3.43 -17.65 40.32
N PRO A 176 2.32 -18.22 40.80
CA PRO A 176 1.99 -18.21 42.23
C PRO A 176 3.07 -19.01 42.97
N LYS A 177 3.58 -18.48 44.09
CA LYS A 177 4.27 -19.32 45.07
C LYS A 177 3.24 -20.35 45.56
N SER A 178 3.52 -21.62 45.30
CA SER A 178 2.80 -22.76 45.85
C SER A 178 2.81 -22.75 47.38
#